data_AF-A0A2A2Q596-F1
#
_entry.id   AF-A0A2A2Q596-F1
#
_cell.length_a   1.000
_cell.length_b   1.000
_cell.length_c   1.000
_cell.angle_alpha   90.00
_cell.angle_beta   90.00
_cell.angle_gamma   90.00
#
_symmetry.space_group_name_H-M   'P 1'
#
loop_
_entity.id
_entity.type
_entity.pdbx_description
1 polymer ?
#
loop_
_entity_poly.entity_id
_entity_poly.type
_entity_poly.pdbx_seq_one_letter_code
_entity_poly.pdbx_strand_id
1 'polypeptide(L)'
;MTPKPKSPADLERLIDRTLRELPARRAPSSLEQRVLAELARRAALPWWRKSFAHWPLAARAVFLVVCLGLVKLALMASVWVMAGFDSAHYHEAFAQPVVWLESLRILFHAGIGSIEVITRNIPPLWLYGGLAFVATLYATLFGLGAAAYKLLYAQR
;
A
#
# COMPACT_ATOMS: atom_id res chain seq x y z
N MET A 1 -29.62 37.84 9.53
CA MET A 1 -28.61 37.73 8.44
C MET A 1 -27.45 36.90 8.95
N THR A 2 -27.39 35.62 8.59
CA THR A 2 -26.23 34.77 8.92
C THR A 2 -25.10 35.09 7.95
N PRO A 3 -23.88 35.41 8.43
CA PRO A 3 -22.76 35.76 7.57
C PRO A 3 -22.38 34.57 6.68
N LYS A 4 -22.22 34.82 5.37
CA LYS A 4 -21.81 33.80 4.40
C LYS A 4 -20.38 33.34 4.75
N PRO A 5 -20.13 32.04 4.96
CA PRO A 5 -18.81 31.55 5.37
C PRO A 5 -17.79 31.82 4.27
N LYS A 6 -16.62 32.32 4.67
CA LYS A 6 -15.53 32.72 3.76
C LYS A 6 -14.46 31.64 3.60
N SER A 7 -14.48 30.59 4.44
CA SER A 7 -13.53 29.47 4.44
C SER A 7 -14.22 28.12 4.66
N PRO A 8 -13.61 26.99 4.24
CA PRO A 8 -14.14 25.65 4.47
C PRO A 8 -14.34 25.32 5.97
N ALA A 9 -13.41 25.77 6.82
CA ALA A 9 -13.48 25.54 8.26
C ALA A 9 -14.62 26.32 8.94
N ASP A 10 -14.92 27.53 8.46
CA ASP A 10 -16.06 28.31 8.97
C ASP A 10 -17.40 27.71 8.54
N LEU A 11 -17.44 27.11 7.35
CA LEU A 11 -18.61 26.37 6.87
C LEU A 11 -18.87 25.12 7.70
N GLU A 12 -17.83 24.32 7.99
CA GLU A 12 -17.96 23.15 8.88
C GLU A 12 -18.48 23.53 10.26
N ARG A 13 -17.95 24.61 10.85
CA ARG A 13 -18.40 25.11 12.17
C ARG A 13 -19.84 25.60 12.14
N LEU A 14 -20.25 26.27 11.07
CA LEU A 14 -21.64 26.72 10.90
C LEU A 14 -22.58 25.52 10.76
N ILE A 15 -22.22 24.54 9.94
CA ILE A 15 -22.99 23.30 9.75
C ILE A 15 -23.13 22.54 11.07
N ASP A 16 -22.03 22.29 11.78
CA ASP A 16 -22.05 21.56 13.06
C ASP A 16 -22.94 22.25 14.08
N ARG A 17 -22.86 23.59 14.17
CA ARG A 17 -23.74 24.38 15.04
C ARG A 17 -25.22 24.22 14.66
N THR A 18 -25.55 24.42 13.39
CA THR A 18 -26.94 24.31 12.91
C THR A 18 -27.52 22.91 13.06
N LEU A 19 -26.70 21.86 12.91
CA LEU A 19 -27.14 20.48 13.09
C LEU A 19 -27.40 20.14 14.56
N ARG A 20 -26.62 20.70 15.50
CA ARG A 20 -26.83 20.53 16.94
C ARG A 20 -28.06 21.26 17.46
N GLU A 21 -28.45 22.36 16.80
CA GLU A 21 -29.67 23.11 17.14
C GLU A 21 -30.96 22.40 16.70
N LEU A 22 -30.87 21.32 15.90
CA LEU A 22 -32.03 20.54 15.50
C LEU A 22 -32.60 19.74 16.69
N PRO A 23 -33.94 19.71 16.87
CA PRO A 23 -34.56 18.95 17.95
C PRO A 23 -34.28 17.45 17.77
N ALA A 24 -34.02 16.76 18.89
CA ALA A 24 -33.80 15.32 18.90
C ALA A 24 -35.06 14.60 18.38
N ARG A 25 -34.98 14.11 17.14
CA ARG A 25 -36.08 13.39 16.49
C ARG A 25 -35.96 11.90 16.79
N ARG A 26 -37.05 11.27 17.22
CA ARG A 26 -37.09 9.83 17.45
C ARG A 26 -36.75 9.10 16.14
N ALA A 27 -35.73 8.23 16.19
CA ALA A 27 -35.34 7.43 15.04
C ALA A 27 -36.49 6.49 14.65
N PRO A 28 -36.76 6.28 13.35
CA PRO A 28 -37.72 5.28 12.89
C PRO A 28 -37.32 3.89 13.41
N SER A 29 -38.28 3.07 13.86
CA SER A 29 -38.01 1.72 14.37
C SER A 29 -37.30 0.81 13.35
N SER A 30 -37.51 1.05 12.06
CA SER A 30 -36.83 0.33 10.97
C SER A 30 -35.37 0.73 10.75
N LEU A 31 -34.90 1.84 11.34
CA LEU A 31 -33.58 2.39 11.06
C LEU A 31 -32.46 1.45 11.50
N GLU A 32 -32.60 0.86 12.69
CA GLU A 32 -31.66 -0.12 13.21
C GLU A 32 -31.50 -1.31 12.26
N GLN A 33 -32.63 -1.92 11.86
CA GLN A 33 -32.64 -3.06 10.95
C GLN A 33 -32.00 -2.72 9.59
N ARG A 34 -32.27 -1.51 9.06
CA ARG A 34 -31.67 -1.04 7.80
C ARG A 34 -30.17 -0.82 7.91
N VAL A 35 -29.69 -0.28 9.02
CA VAL A 35 -28.26 -0.07 9.28
C VAL A 35 -27.55 -1.41 9.42
N LEU A 36 -28.09 -2.35 10.19
CA LEU A 36 -27.52 -3.68 10.34
C LEU A 36 -27.50 -4.46 9.01
N ALA A 37 -28.57 -4.39 8.22
CA ALA A 37 -28.61 -5.00 6.89
C ALA A 37 -27.56 -4.42 5.95
N GLU A 38 -27.36 -3.10 5.98
CA GLU A 38 -26.33 -2.42 5.18
C GLU A 38 -24.91 -2.79 5.63
N LEU A 39 -24.67 -2.88 6.95
CA LEU A 39 -23.40 -3.33 7.50
C LEU A 39 -23.10 -4.78 7.11
N ALA A 40 -24.09 -5.67 7.20
CA ALA A 40 -23.97 -7.05 6.75
C ALA A 40 -23.66 -7.13 5.25
N ARG A 41 -24.32 -6.31 4.42
CA ARG A 41 -24.04 -6.22 2.98
C ARG A 41 -22.61 -5.77 2.70
N ARG A 42 -22.10 -4.78 3.44
CA ARG A 42 -20.72 -4.29 3.32
C ARG A 42 -19.70 -5.31 3.83
N ALA A 43 -20.02 -6.03 4.90
CA ALA A 43 -19.18 -7.10 5.43
C ALA A 43 -19.10 -8.29 4.45
N ALA A 44 -20.21 -8.60 3.76
CA ALA A 44 -20.28 -9.63 2.72
C ALA A 44 -19.60 -9.24 1.40
N LEU A 45 -19.05 -8.03 1.27
CA LEU A 45 -18.30 -7.65 0.08
C LEU A 45 -17.10 -8.59 -0.11
N PRO A 46 -16.85 -9.04 -1.36
CA PRO A 46 -15.68 -9.83 -1.67
C PRO A 46 -14.39 -9.07 -1.37
N TRP A 47 -13.34 -9.81 -1.01
CA TRP A 47 -12.06 -9.24 -0.56
C TRP A 47 -11.43 -8.28 -1.59
N TRP A 48 -11.60 -8.53 -2.89
CA TRP A 48 -11.04 -7.69 -3.97
C TRP A 48 -11.70 -6.30 -4.07
N ARG A 49 -12.91 -6.13 -3.50
CA ARG A 49 -13.59 -4.83 -3.40
C ARG A 49 -13.28 -4.10 -2.09
N LYS A 50 -12.57 -4.74 -1.17
CA LYS A 50 -12.14 -4.14 0.09
C LYS A 50 -10.74 -3.54 -0.05
N SER A 51 -10.38 -2.66 0.88
CA SER A 51 -9.02 -2.12 1.02
C SER A 51 -7.99 -3.26 1.04
N PHE A 52 -6.80 -3.00 0.50
CA PHE A 52 -5.66 -3.94 0.43
C PHE A 52 -5.38 -4.63 1.78
N ALA A 53 -5.61 -3.94 2.90
CA ALA A 53 -5.46 -4.48 4.26
C ALA A 53 -6.45 -5.61 4.64
N HIS A 54 -7.47 -5.87 3.83
CA HIS A 54 -8.45 -6.95 4.01
C HIS A 54 -8.28 -8.09 3.00
N TRP A 55 -7.30 -8.00 2.11
CA TRP A 55 -7.08 -9.04 1.12
C TRP A 55 -6.53 -10.31 1.77
N PRO A 56 -6.82 -11.51 1.26
CA PRO A 56 -6.16 -12.73 1.74
C PRO A 56 -4.65 -12.62 1.51
N LEU A 57 -3.87 -13.20 2.43
CA LEU A 57 -2.41 -13.05 2.46
C LEU A 57 -1.74 -13.48 1.14
N ALA A 58 -2.27 -14.53 0.51
CA ALA A 58 -1.84 -14.98 -0.82
C ALA A 58 -2.02 -13.90 -1.91
N ALA A 59 -3.16 -13.22 -1.95
CA ALA A 59 -3.39 -12.16 -2.93
C ALA A 59 -2.47 -10.95 -2.71
N ARG A 60 -2.17 -10.61 -1.45
CA ARG A 60 -1.18 -9.57 -1.13
C ARG A 60 0.23 -9.97 -1.58
N ALA A 61 0.62 -11.22 -1.32
CA ALA A 61 1.92 -11.74 -1.74
C ALA A 61 2.06 -11.75 -3.26
N VAL A 62 1.05 -12.23 -3.99
CA VAL A 62 1.02 -12.20 -5.46
C VAL A 62 1.13 -10.76 -5.97
N PHE A 63 0.36 -9.83 -5.40
CA PHE A 63 0.43 -8.42 -5.79
C PHE A 63 1.83 -7.83 -5.59
N LEU A 64 2.46 -8.09 -4.44
CA LEU A 64 3.83 -7.63 -4.16
C LEU A 64 4.84 -8.24 -5.13
N VAL A 65 4.74 -9.54 -5.43
CA VAL A 65 5.62 -10.21 -6.41
C VAL A 65 5.47 -9.57 -7.79
N VAL A 66 4.24 -9.30 -8.22
CA VAL A 66 3.97 -8.61 -9.49
C VAL A 66 4.57 -7.21 -9.50
N CYS A 67 4.38 -6.42 -8.44
CA CYS A 67 4.99 -5.10 -8.31
C CYS A 67 6.52 -5.16 -8.36
N LEU A 68 7.14 -6.09 -7.64
CA LEU A 68 8.59 -6.26 -7.65
C LEU A 68 9.10 -6.64 -9.05
N GLY A 69 8.37 -7.53 -9.73
CA GLY A 69 8.66 -7.91 -11.12
C GLY A 69 8.58 -6.73 -12.07
N LEU A 70 7.55 -5.88 -11.93
CA LEU A 70 7.40 -4.66 -12.72
C LEU A 70 8.52 -3.65 -12.44
N VAL A 71 8.93 -3.47 -11.19
CA VAL A 71 10.07 -2.61 -10.83
C VAL A 71 11.36 -3.13 -11.47
N LYS A 72 11.63 -4.44 -11.37
CA LYS A 72 12.79 -5.05 -12.03
C LYS A 72 12.74 -4.83 -13.55
N LEU A 73 11.58 -5.04 -14.18
CA LEU A 73 11.41 -4.80 -15.62
C LEU A 73 11.65 -3.34 -16.00
N ALA A 74 11.11 -2.39 -15.22
CA ALA A 74 11.33 -0.97 -15.44
C ALA A 74 12.81 -0.59 -15.33
N LEU A 75 13.50 -1.10 -14.30
CA LEU A 75 14.95 -0.88 -14.12
C LEU A 75 15.74 -1.46 -15.29
N MET A 76 15.42 -2.67 -15.76
CA MET A 76 16.11 -3.26 -16.92
C MET A 76 15.85 -2.44 -18.19
N ALA A 77 14.61 -2.01 -18.42
CA ALA A 77 14.28 -1.15 -19.56
C ALA A 77 15.05 0.17 -19.51
N SER A 78 15.20 0.79 -18.33
CA SER A 78 16.02 1.99 -18.16
C SER A 78 17.50 1.74 -18.48
N VAL A 79 18.06 0.62 -18.02
CA VAL A 79 19.44 0.22 -18.34
C VAL A 79 19.60 -0.01 -19.85
N TRP A 80 18.62 -0.62 -20.52
CA TRP A 80 18.68 -0.85 -21.97
C TRP A 80 18.70 0.46 -22.77
N VAL A 81 17.90 1.45 -22.37
CA VAL A 81 17.88 2.77 -23.00
C VAL A 81 19.24 3.48 -22.85
N MET A 82 19.96 3.27 -21.75
CA MET A 82 21.25 3.92 -21.50
C MET A 82 22.46 3.15 -22.05
N ALA A 83 22.44 1.81 -22.04
CA ALA A 83 23.61 0.97 -22.33
C ALA A 83 23.60 0.37 -23.77
N GLY A 84 22.48 0.42 -24.49
CA GLY A 84 22.32 -0.24 -25.79
C GLY A 84 21.99 -1.72 -25.68
N PHE A 85 21.39 -2.28 -26.73
CA PHE A 85 20.93 -3.68 -26.78
C PHE A 85 22.11 -4.65 -26.95
N ASP A 86 22.57 -5.28 -25.87
CA ASP A 86 23.53 -6.39 -25.95
C ASP A 86 22.88 -7.73 -25.60
N SER A 87 22.40 -8.44 -26.63
CA SER A 87 21.61 -9.68 -26.54
C SER A 87 22.27 -10.83 -25.76
N ALA A 88 23.60 -10.80 -25.58
CA ALA A 88 24.34 -11.83 -24.85
C ALA A 88 24.04 -11.83 -23.33
N HIS A 89 23.79 -10.66 -22.73
CA HIS A 89 23.49 -10.52 -21.30
C HIS A 89 22.07 -10.97 -20.91
N TYR A 90 21.19 -11.19 -21.90
CA TYR A 90 19.80 -11.54 -21.69
C TYR A 90 19.67 -13.01 -21.30
N HIS A 91 20.48 -13.87 -21.92
CA HIS A 91 20.44 -15.30 -21.66
C HIS A 91 20.89 -15.63 -20.23
N GLU A 92 21.90 -14.95 -19.68
CA GLU A 92 22.33 -15.19 -18.28
C GLU A 92 21.33 -14.63 -17.24
N ALA A 93 20.77 -13.44 -17.47
CA ALA A 93 19.85 -12.81 -16.52
C ALA A 93 18.48 -13.49 -16.43
N PHE A 94 18.06 -14.22 -17.48
CA PHE A 94 16.79 -14.95 -17.56
C PHE A 94 16.93 -16.48 -17.47
N ALA A 95 18.12 -17.08 -17.62
CA ALA A 95 18.30 -18.54 -17.48
C ALA A 95 18.37 -19.01 -16.02
N GLN A 96 18.78 -18.15 -15.07
CA GLN A 96 18.93 -18.50 -13.65
C GLN A 96 17.73 -18.32 -12.68
N PRO A 97 16.51 -17.85 -13.03
CA PRO A 97 15.44 -17.68 -12.03
C PRO A 97 14.51 -18.89 -11.80
N VAL A 98 14.59 -19.96 -12.59
CA VAL A 98 13.50 -20.97 -12.63
C VAL A 98 13.62 -22.04 -11.52
N VAL A 99 14.82 -22.28 -10.97
CA VAL A 99 15.03 -23.24 -9.87
C VAL A 99 14.40 -22.76 -8.55
N TRP A 100 14.23 -21.45 -8.37
CA TRP A 100 13.59 -20.89 -7.18
C TRP A 100 12.06 -21.07 -7.15
N LEU A 101 11.42 -21.29 -8.31
CA LEU A 101 9.94 -21.40 -8.43
C LEU A 101 9.45 -22.76 -7.91
N GLU A 102 10.23 -23.82 -8.13
CA GLU A 102 9.99 -25.13 -7.51
C GLU A 102 10.25 -25.09 -6.00
N SER A 103 11.28 -24.36 -5.57
CA SER A 103 11.54 -24.10 -4.16
C SER A 103 10.41 -23.29 -3.51
N LEU A 104 9.83 -22.31 -4.23
CA LEU A 104 8.68 -21.53 -3.78
C LEU A 104 7.42 -22.38 -3.62
N ARG A 105 7.19 -23.34 -4.52
CA ARG A 105 6.03 -24.26 -4.47
C ARG A 105 6.15 -25.22 -3.29
N ILE A 106 7.36 -25.70 -2.99
CA ILE A 106 7.65 -26.55 -1.83
C ILE A 106 7.54 -25.72 -0.52
N LEU A 107 8.05 -24.49 -0.51
CA LEU A 107 7.86 -23.54 0.61
C LEU A 107 6.39 -23.15 0.80
N PHE A 108 5.58 -23.10 -0.25
CA PHE A 108 4.16 -22.77 -0.14
C PHE A 108 3.37 -23.89 0.55
N HIS A 109 3.67 -25.15 0.25
CA HIS A 109 3.05 -26.28 0.95
C HIS A 109 3.61 -26.51 2.36
N ALA A 110 4.91 -26.29 2.60
CA ALA A 110 5.51 -26.38 3.94
C ALA A 110 5.20 -25.15 4.83
N GLY A 111 4.97 -23.98 4.23
CA GLY A 111 4.75 -22.72 4.92
C GLY A 111 3.39 -22.63 5.60
N ILE A 112 2.35 -23.25 5.03
CA ILE A 112 1.01 -23.30 5.65
C ILE A 112 1.05 -24.07 6.99
N GLY A 113 1.92 -25.08 7.13
CA GLY A 113 2.11 -25.82 8.39
C GLY A 113 3.07 -25.15 9.39
N SER A 114 3.91 -24.22 8.94
CA SER A 114 5.01 -23.66 9.76
C SER A 114 4.72 -22.30 10.41
N ILE A 115 3.60 -21.66 10.06
CA ILE A 115 3.20 -20.33 10.57
C ILE A 115 2.95 -20.34 12.10
N GLU A 116 2.55 -21.47 12.67
CA GLU A 116 2.33 -21.61 14.12
C GLU A 116 3.65 -21.61 14.93
N VAL A 117 4.76 -22.09 14.34
CA VAL A 117 6.05 -22.16 15.01
C VAL A 117 6.84 -20.85 14.88
N ILE A 118 6.72 -20.16 13.75
CA ILE A 118 7.51 -18.95 13.45
C ILE A 118 7.00 -17.71 14.22
N THR A 119 5.69 -17.59 14.44
CA THR A 119 5.11 -16.45 15.17
C THR A 119 5.61 -16.32 16.61
N ARG A 120 6.18 -17.39 17.19
CA ARG A 120 6.65 -17.41 18.57
C ARG A 120 8.11 -16.97 18.75
N ASN A 121 8.89 -16.81 17.67
CA ASN A 121 10.36 -16.64 17.77
C ASN A 121 10.98 -15.56 16.86
N ILE A 122 10.21 -14.58 16.36
CA ILE A 122 10.77 -13.52 15.51
C ILE A 122 11.63 -12.56 16.35
N PRO A 123 12.96 -12.48 16.13
CA PRO A 123 13.83 -11.59 16.89
C PRO A 123 13.55 -10.12 16.52
N PRO A 124 13.33 -9.22 17.49
CA PRO A 124 13.01 -7.81 17.24
C PRO A 124 14.03 -7.07 16.36
N LEU A 125 15.27 -7.55 16.33
CA LEU A 125 16.38 -6.98 15.57
C LEU A 125 16.10 -6.88 14.05
N TRP A 126 15.37 -7.85 13.48
CA TRP A 126 15.02 -7.83 12.05
C TRP A 126 13.99 -6.77 11.71
N LEU A 127 13.07 -6.46 12.65
CA LEU A 127 12.12 -5.36 12.50
C LEU A 127 12.84 -4.01 12.51
N TYR A 128 13.82 -3.83 13.40
CA TYR A 128 14.63 -2.61 13.43
C TYR A 128 15.53 -2.47 12.20
N GLY A 129 16.12 -3.57 11.71
CA GLY A 129 16.91 -3.56 10.48
C GLY A 129 16.09 -3.19 9.24
N GLY A 130 14.90 -3.78 9.09
CA GLY A 130 13.98 -3.44 8.00
C GLY A 130 13.50 -1.98 8.07
N LEU A 131 13.17 -1.50 9.26
CA LEU A 131 12.74 -0.11 9.46
C LEU A 131 13.87 0.88 9.14
N ALA A 132 15.10 0.60 9.59
CA ALA A 132 16.26 1.43 9.32
C ALA A 132 16.55 1.50 7.81
N PHE A 133 16.48 0.38 7.09
CA PHE A 133 16.70 0.34 5.65
C PHE A 133 15.67 1.20 4.88
N VAL A 134 14.39 1.11 5.24
CA VAL A 134 13.32 1.92 4.63
C VAL A 134 13.51 3.41 4.95
N ALA A 135 13.89 3.75 6.19
CA ALA A 135 14.16 5.13 6.59
C ALA A 135 15.34 5.72 5.81
N THR A 136 16.42 4.96 5.62
CA THR A 136 17.57 5.38 4.80
C THR A 136 17.14 5.62 3.36
N LEU A 137 16.40 4.69 2.75
CA LEU A 137 15.94 4.80 1.36
C LEU A 137 15.06 6.04 1.13
N TYR A 138 14.17 6.32 2.09
CA TYR A 138 13.31 7.50 2.05
C TYR A 138 14.12 8.80 2.18
N ALA A 139 15.10 8.83 3.08
CA ALA A 139 15.98 9.97 3.28
C ALA A 139 16.83 10.25 2.03
N THR A 140 17.36 9.22 1.35
CA THR A 140 18.09 9.41 0.10
C THR A 140 17.19 9.95 -1.00
N LEU A 141 15.97 9.41 -1.16
CA LEU A 141 15.04 9.89 -2.19
C LEU A 141 14.67 11.36 -1.98
N PHE A 142 14.37 11.74 -0.74
CA PHE A 142 14.01 13.10 -0.38
C PHE A 142 15.19 14.07 -0.48
N GLY A 143 16.38 13.63 -0.03
CA GLY A 143 17.61 14.41 -0.13
C GLY A 143 18.04 14.65 -1.58
N LEU A 144 17.93 13.64 -2.44
CA LEU A 144 18.25 13.74 -3.86
C LEU A 144 17.26 14.68 -4.58
N GLY A 145 15.96 14.61 -4.23
CA GLY A 145 14.94 15.53 -4.75
C GLY A 145 15.17 16.98 -4.33
N ALA A 146 15.55 17.21 -3.07
CA ALA A 146 15.88 18.55 -2.57
C ALA A 146 17.16 19.11 -3.22
N ALA A 147 18.17 18.26 -3.45
CA ALA A 147 19.41 18.65 -4.13
C ALA A 147 19.17 19.00 -5.61
N ALA A 148 18.38 18.19 -6.31
CA ALA A 148 18.00 18.44 -7.70
C ALA A 148 17.17 19.73 -7.85
N TYR A 149 16.25 19.99 -6.92
CA TYR A 149 15.47 21.23 -6.89
C TYR A 149 16.36 22.45 -6.67
N LYS A 150 17.32 22.38 -5.75
CA LYS A 150 18.29 23.47 -5.50
C LYS A 150 19.17 23.74 -6.72
N LEU A 151 19.65 22.71 -7.41
CA LEU A 151 20.51 22.87 -8.59
C LEU A 151 19.77 23.56 -9.74
N LEU A 152 18.51 23.18 -9.98
CA LEU A 152 17.67 23.74 -11.05
C LEU A 152 17.21 25.17 -10.77
N TYR A 153 16.95 25.52 -9.51
CA TYR A 153 16.46 26.86 -9.15
C TYR A 153 17.57 27.86 -8.82
N ALA A 154 18.79 27.40 -8.50
CA ALA A 154 19.95 28.28 -8.31
C ALA A 154 20.61 28.73 -9.64
N GLN A 155 20.22 28.12 -10.76
CA GLN A 155 20.71 28.46 -12.10
C GLN A 155 19.77 29.42 -12.88
N ARG A 156 18.74 29.96 -12.24
CA ARG A 156 17.84 31.00 -12.76
C ARG A 156 18.01 32.29 -11.98
#